data_AF-A0A5C8T5E2-F1
#
_entry.id   AF-A0A5C8T5E2-F1
#
_cell.length_a   1.000
_cell.length_b   1.000
_cell.length_c   1.000
_cell.angle_alpha   90.00
_cell.angle_beta   90.00
_cell.angle_gamma   90.00
#
_symmetry.space_group_name_H-M   'P 1'
#
loop_
_entity.id
_entity.type
_entity.pdbx_description
1 polymer ?
#
loop_
_entity_poly.entity_id
_entity_poly.type
_entity_poly.pdbx_seq_one_letter_code
_entity_poly.pdbx_strand_id
1 'polypeptide(L)' 'MRLEPSPSADPFAALRDAASAAARNLGLEADVQQVSAEHWQRVLAAVAARSRLRGLDLPEGWQEMLAEQMGRQ' A
#
# COMPACT_ATOMS: atom_id res chain seq x y z
N MET A 1 -32.95 9.09 9.78
CA MET A 1 -31.73 8.39 10.22
C MET A 1 -30.87 8.15 8.98
N ARG A 2 -29.95 9.07 8.64
CA ARG A 2 -28.93 8.81 7.62
C ARG A 2 -27.79 8.10 8.33
N LEU A 3 -27.45 6.90 7.87
CA LEU A 3 -26.20 6.27 8.24
C LEU A 3 -25.10 7.05 7.51
N GLU A 4 -24.48 7.99 8.20
CA GLU A 4 -23.23 8.61 7.75
C GLU A 4 -22.20 7.47 7.62
N PRO A 5 -21.56 7.25 6.47
CA PRO A 5 -20.48 6.28 6.39
C PRO A 5 -19.35 6.78 7.30
N SER A 6 -19.11 6.10 8.42
CA SER A 6 -18.03 6.42 9.34
C SER A 6 -16.69 6.43 8.57
N PRO A 7 -15.99 7.56 8.44
CA PRO A 7 -14.74 7.65 7.69
C PRO A 7 -13.52 7.17 8.51
N SER A 8 -13.71 6.26 9.46
CA SER A 8 -12.58 5.59 10.15
C SER A 8 -12.04 4.40 9.34
N ALA A 9 -12.20 4.43 8.01
CA ALA A 9 -11.45 3.56 7.13
C ALA A 9 -10.00 4.07 7.17
N ASP A 10 -9.20 3.43 8.01
CA ASP A 10 -7.77 3.68 8.11
C ASP A 10 -7.19 3.72 6.68
N PRO A 11 -6.74 4.90 6.17
CA PRO A 11 -6.32 5.03 4.78
C PRO A 11 -5.11 4.12 4.48
N PHE A 12 -4.38 3.73 5.52
CA PHE A 12 -3.26 2.82 5.43
C PHE A 12 -3.66 1.36 5.35
N ALA A 13 -4.83 0.97 5.87
CA ALA A 13 -5.36 -0.38 5.63
C ALA A 13 -5.53 -0.65 4.13
N ALA A 14 -6.01 0.34 3.37
CA ALA A 14 -6.13 0.24 1.92
C ALA A 14 -4.76 0.19 1.21
N LEU A 15 -3.77 0.95 1.70
CA LEU A 15 -2.41 0.94 1.16
C LEU A 15 -1.70 -0.39 1.42
N ARG A 16 -1.87 -0.98 2.61
CA ARG A 16 -1.32 -2.28 2.98
C ARG A 16 -1.92 -3.41 2.15
N ASP A 17 -3.23 -3.39 1.93
CA ASP A 17 -3.90 -4.35 1.06
C ASP A 17 -3.40 -4.21 -0.39
N ALA A 18 -3.30 -2.98 -0.89
CA ALA A 18 -2.76 -2.70 -2.22
C ALA A 18 -1.30 -3.16 -2.36
N ALA A 19 -0.48 -2.97 -1.32
CA ALA A 19 0.92 -3.40 -1.31
C ALA A 19 1.05 -4.92 -1.30
N SER A 20 0.24 -5.61 -0.47
CA SER A 20 0.19 -7.07 -0.43
C SER A 20 -0.27 -7.65 -1.76
N ALA A 21 -1.31 -7.06 -2.37
CA ALA A 21 -1.79 -7.46 -3.69
C ALA A 21 -0.75 -7.21 -4.78
N ALA A 22 -0.05 -6.07 -4.74
CA ALA A 22 1.02 -5.76 -5.69
C ALA A 22 2.20 -6.73 -5.55
N ALA A 23 2.62 -7.06 -4.34
CA ALA A 23 3.67 -8.04 -4.08
C ALA A 23 3.29 -9.42 -4.64
N ARG A 24 2.07 -9.90 -4.34
CA ARG A 24 1.55 -11.17 -4.88
C ARG A 24 1.50 -11.18 -6.40
N ASN A 25 1.03 -10.10 -7.03
CA ASN A 25 0.95 -10.00 -8.49
C ASN A 25 2.34 -9.99 -9.17
N LEU A 26 3.36 -9.52 -8.47
CA LEU A 26 4.75 -9.53 -8.94
C LEU A 26 5.44 -10.89 -8.71
N GLY A 27 4.73 -11.89 -8.20
CA GLY A 27 5.31 -13.18 -7.81
C GLY A 27 6.21 -13.08 -6.58
N LEU A 28 6.11 -11.99 -5.82
CA LEU A 28 6.83 -11.76 -4.58
C LEU A 28 6.01 -12.38 -3.44
N GLU A 29 5.86 -13.71 -3.49
CA GLU A 29 5.21 -14.49 -2.43
C GLU A 29 6.08 -14.57 -1.17
N ALA A 30 7.36 -14.22 -1.30
CA ALA A 30 8.29 -14.09 -0.19
C ALA A 30 7.94 -12.90 0.71
N ASP A 31 8.22 -13.08 2.00
CA ASP A 31 8.16 -12.07 3.05
C ASP A 31 8.45 -10.67 2.49
N VAL A 32 7.53 -9.71 2.62
CA VAL A 32 7.71 -8.36 2.05
C VAL A 32 9.00 -7.71 2.58
N GLN A 33 9.54 -8.18 3.70
CA GLN A 33 10.86 -7.82 4.24
C GLN A 33 12.03 -8.23 3.33
N GLN A 34 11.92 -9.32 2.57
CA GLN A 34 12.98 -9.89 1.74
C GLN A 34 12.94 -9.43 0.27
N VAL A 35 11.95 -8.62 -0.10
CA VAL A 35 11.85 -8.05 -1.44
C VAL A 35 13.08 -7.18 -1.72
N SER A 36 13.64 -7.20 -2.93
CA SER A 36 14.77 -6.31 -3.27
C SER A 36 14.31 -4.85 -3.36
N ALA A 37 15.23 -3.89 -3.25
CA ALA A 37 14.89 -2.47 -3.40
C ALA A 37 14.19 -2.16 -4.75
N GLU A 38 14.63 -2.81 -5.84
CA GLU A 38 14.02 -2.67 -7.16
C GLU A 38 12.59 -3.20 -7.20
N HIS A 39 12.35 -4.38 -6.61
CA HIS A 39 11.00 -4.95 -6.52
C HIS A 39 10.10 -4.11 -5.60
N TRP A 40 10.66 -3.53 -4.53
CA TRP A 40 9.93 -2.62 -3.66
C TRP A 40 9.47 -1.36 -4.40
N GLN A 41 10.32 -0.77 -5.25
CA GLN A 41 9.91 0.35 -6.10
C GLN A 41 8.76 -0.01 -7.04
N ARG A 42 8.73 -1.24 -7.58
CA ARG A 42 7.60 -1.73 -8.39
C ARG A 42 6.32 -1.87 -7.58
N VAL A 43 6.41 -2.35 -6.33
CA VAL A 43 5.28 -2.41 -5.40
C VAL A 43 4.74 -0.99 -5.12
N LEU A 44 5.62 -0.03 -4.80
CA LEU A 44 5.23 1.37 -4.58
C LEU A 44 4.54 1.96 -5.82
N ALA A 45 5.11 1.78 -7.01
CA ALA A 45 4.49 2.25 -8.25
C ALA A 45 3.09 1.67 -8.47
N ALA A 46 2.88 0.38 -8.18
CA ALA A 46 1.58 -0.27 -8.29
C ALA A 46 0.58 0.25 -7.25
N VAL A 47 1.01 0.47 -6.01
CA VAL A 47 0.19 1.07 -4.94
C VAL A 47 -0.24 2.48 -5.31
N ALA A 48 0.68 3.30 -5.84
CA ALA A 48 0.39 4.65 -6.27
C ALA A 48 -0.63 4.69 -7.42
N ALA A 49 -0.42 3.85 -8.44
CA ALA A 49 -1.34 3.73 -9.56
C ALA A 49 -2.74 3.29 -9.12
N ARG A 50 -2.83 2.29 -8.23
CA ARG A 50 -4.10 1.77 -7.72
C ARG A 50 -4.83 2.80 -6.85
N SER A 51 -4.10 3.55 -6.03
CA SER A 51 -4.65 4.62 -5.20
C SER A 51 -5.24 5.73 -6.06
N ARG A 52 -4.51 6.15 -7.11
CA ARG A 52 -5.01 7.11 -8.11
C ARG A 52 -6.27 6.62 -8.82
N LEU A 53 -6.31 5.35 -9.25
CA LEU A 53 -7.50 4.75 -9.87
C LEU A 53 -8.72 4.69 -8.94
N ARG A 54 -8.48 4.61 -7.62
CA ARG A 54 -9.52 4.62 -6.59
C ARG A 54 -9.88 6.04 -6.13
N GLY A 55 -9.21 7.07 -6.65
CA GLY A 55 -9.39 8.46 -6.21
C GLY A 55 -8.91 8.70 -4.77
N LEU A 56 -8.00 7.85 -4.27
CA LEU A 56 -7.39 8.02 -2.96
C LEU A 56 -6.23 9.02 -3.07
N ASP A 57 -6.23 9.99 -2.17
CA ASP A 57 -5.12 10.91 -1.99
C ASP A 57 -4.04 10.23 -1.14
N LEU A 58 -2.80 10.28 -1.62
CA LEU A 58 -1.66 9.66 -0.94
C LEU A 58 -1.00 10.71 -0.05
N PRO A 59 -0.92 10.50 1.28
CA PRO A 59 -0.29 11.47 2.17
C PRO A 59 1.21 11.60 1.86
N GLU A 60 1.80 12.74 2.17
CA GLU A 60 3.25 12.90 2.11
C GLU A 60 3.95 11.83 2.99
N GLY A 61 5.06 11.28 2.51
CA GLY A 61 5.79 10.23 3.24
C GLY A 61 5.13 8.84 3.25
N TRP A 62 4.03 8.62 2.50
CA TRP A 62 3.32 7.32 2.46
C TRP A 62 4.22 6.12 2.11
N GLN A 63 5.31 6.35 1.35
CA GLN A 63 6.24 5.30 0.95
C GLN A 63 7.06 4.77 2.14
N GLU A 64 7.54 5.69 2.99
CA GLU A 64 8.30 5.37 4.20
C GLU A 64 7.38 4.71 5.23
N MET A 65 6.21 5.29 5.47
CA MET A 65 5.21 4.72 6.38
C MET A 65 4.74 3.33 5.93
N LEU A 66 4.61 3.10 4.62
CA LEU A 66 4.26 1.79 4.09
C LEU A 66 5.41 0.79 4.25
N ALA A 67 6.66 1.24 4.11
CA ALA A 67 7.83 0.41 4.39
C ALA A 67 7.85 -0.02 5.87
N GLU A 68 7.67 0.93 6.80
CA GLU A 68 7.61 0.68 8.24
C GLU A 68 6.49 -0.31 8.61
N GLN A 69 5.27 -0.10 8.08
CA GLN A 69 4.13 -0.99 8.33
C GLN A 69 4.32 -2.40 7.75
N MET A 70 5.16 -2.54 6.73
CA MET A 70 5.51 -3.83 6.14
C MET A 70 6.80 -4.42 6.73
N GLY A 71 7.33 -3.81 7.80
CA GLY A 71 8.53 -4.27 8.49
C GLY A 71 9.84 -4.06 7.72
N ARG A 72 9.86 -3.17 6.71
CA ARG A 72 11.08 -2.78 6.00
C ARG A 72 11.69 -1.56 6.70
N GLN A 73 12.92 -1.72 7.18
CA GLN A 73 13.77 -0.65 7.72
C GLN A 73 14.88 -0.28 6.73
#